data_AF-A0A4R2CG26-F1
#
_entry.id   AF-A0A4R2CG26-F1
#
_cell.length_a   1.000
_cell.length_b   1.000
_cell.length_c   1.000
_cell.angle_alpha   90.00
_cell.angle_beta   90.00
_cell.angle_gamma   90.00
#
_symmetry.space_group_name_H-M   'P 1'
#
loop_
_entity.id
_entity.type
_entity.pdbx_description
1 polymer ?
#
loop_
_entity_poly.entity_id
_entity_poly.type
_entity_poly.pdbx_seq_one_letter_code
_entity_poly.pdbx_strand_id
1 'polypeptide(L)'
;MNDQSLIKHAADAYEAIRALNHGTYRTIPAPLAYSLLGNLRSLGVALSQLADQIDAGLRSSLTTHDVYDDNRDPAASVELADEALNKAADHANDMAWLFGRAQEAIAWQGYRTDNDDDEEGQR
;
A
#
# COMPACT_ATOMS: atom_id res chain seq x y z
N MET A 1 6.16 -0.94 21.21
CA MET A 1 6.72 -1.51 19.97
C MET A 1 8.18 -1.08 19.89
N ASN A 2 9.12 -1.94 19.50
CA ASN A 2 10.55 -1.59 19.44
C ASN A 2 11.00 -1.38 18.00
N ASP A 3 12.15 -0.74 17.80
CA ASP A 3 12.64 -0.37 16.47
C ASP A 3 12.85 -1.59 15.56
N GLN A 4 13.35 -2.70 16.13
CA GLN A 4 13.54 -3.94 15.41
C GLN A 4 12.22 -4.52 14.87
N SER A 5 11.13 -4.39 15.64
CA SER A 5 9.80 -4.80 15.19
C SER A 5 9.28 -3.91 14.05
N LEU A 6 9.51 -2.60 14.09
CA LEU A 6 9.14 -1.68 13.00
C LEU A 6 9.85 -2.05 11.69
N ILE A 7 11.16 -2.27 11.74
CA ILE A 7 11.95 -2.70 10.57
C ILE A 7 11.45 -4.05 10.04
N LYS A 8 11.17 -5.00 10.93
CA LYS A 8 10.63 -6.31 10.53
C LYS A 8 9.30 -6.18 9.80
N HIS A 9 8.38 -5.33 10.27
CA HIS A 9 7.10 -5.15 9.58
C HIS A 9 7.24 -4.55 8.18
N ALA A 10 8.20 -3.66 7.96
CA ALA A 10 8.50 -3.16 6.62
C ALA A 10 8.99 -4.30 5.70
N ALA A 11 9.84 -5.19 6.20
CA ALA A 11 10.29 -6.38 5.46
C ALA A 11 9.14 -7.37 5.19
N ASP A 12 8.28 -7.61 6.19
CA ASP A 12 7.11 -8.48 6.05
C ASP A 12 6.12 -7.92 5.01
N ALA A 13 5.97 -6.59 4.93
CA ALA A 13 5.14 -5.95 3.91
C ALA A 13 5.66 -6.24 2.49
N TYR A 14 6.98 -6.15 2.27
CA TYR A 14 7.60 -6.53 0.99
C TYR A 14 7.34 -8.01 0.65
N GLU A 15 7.53 -8.93 1.59
CA GLU A 15 7.29 -10.35 1.36
C GLU A 15 5.81 -10.64 1.07
N ALA A 16 4.88 -9.93 1.71
CA ALA A 16 3.45 -10.04 1.42
C ALA A 16 3.13 -9.62 -0.03
N ILE A 17 3.68 -8.49 -0.49
CA ILE A 17 3.53 -8.06 -1.90
C ILE A 17 4.19 -9.07 -2.85
N ARG A 18 5.36 -9.61 -2.51
CA ARG A 18 6.03 -10.65 -3.31
C ARG A 18 5.17 -11.90 -3.45
N ALA A 19 4.54 -12.33 -2.36
CA ALA A 19 3.62 -13.46 -2.35
C ALA A 19 2.37 -13.20 -3.20
N LEU A 20 1.80 -11.99 -3.14
CA LEU A 20 0.70 -11.57 -4.01
C LEU A 20 1.12 -11.63 -5.49
N ASN A 21 2.24 -11.01 -5.87
CA ASN A 21 2.76 -11.01 -7.23
C ASN A 21 2.91 -12.45 -7.77
N HIS A 22 3.49 -13.34 -6.97
CA HIS A 22 3.62 -14.75 -7.31
C HIS A 22 2.26 -15.45 -7.46
N GLY A 23 1.35 -15.27 -6.49
CA GLY A 23 0.02 -15.87 -6.50
C GLY A 23 -0.91 -15.33 -7.59
N THR A 24 -0.63 -14.14 -8.11
CA THR A 24 -1.34 -13.52 -9.23
C THR A 24 -0.77 -13.88 -10.60
N TYR A 25 0.30 -14.68 -10.66
CA TYR A 25 0.87 -15.17 -11.92
C TYR A 25 0.04 -16.34 -12.50
N ARG A 26 -1.24 -16.05 -12.80
CA ARG A 26 -2.27 -16.97 -13.31
C ARG A 26 -3.50 -16.19 -13.77
N THR A 27 -4.51 -16.87 -14.31
CA THR A 27 -5.83 -16.26 -14.52
C THR A 27 -6.46 -15.83 -13.19
N ILE A 28 -6.89 -14.57 -13.12
CA ILE A 28 -7.52 -13.99 -11.93
C ILE A 28 -9.01 -13.77 -12.20
N PRO A 29 -9.91 -14.49 -11.51
CA PRO A 29 -11.34 -14.25 -11.64
C PRO A 29 -11.71 -12.89 -11.03
N ALA A 30 -12.69 -12.20 -11.61
CA ALA A 30 -13.07 -10.85 -11.19
C ALA A 30 -13.42 -10.73 -9.70
N PRO A 31 -14.14 -11.69 -9.05
CA PRO A 31 -14.38 -11.62 -7.61
C PRO A 31 -13.11 -11.63 -6.74
N LEU A 32 -12.08 -12.38 -7.16
CA LEU A 32 -10.77 -12.37 -6.50
C LEU A 32 -10.07 -11.02 -6.73
N ALA A 33 -10.04 -10.53 -7.97
CA ALA A 33 -9.46 -9.22 -8.28
C ALA A 33 -10.14 -8.09 -7.51
N TYR A 34 -11.47 -8.10 -7.40
CA TYR A 34 -12.26 -7.13 -6.65
C TYR A 34 -11.82 -7.07 -5.17
N SER A 35 -11.64 -8.25 -4.55
CA SER A 35 -11.21 -8.36 -3.16
C SER A 35 -9.76 -7.91 -2.96
N LEU A 36 -8.87 -8.25 -3.89
CA LEU A 36 -7.47 -7.81 -3.86
C LEU A 36 -7.36 -6.29 -4.00
N LEU A 37 -8.06 -5.71 -4.97
CA LEU A 37 -8.06 -4.26 -5.22
C LEU A 37 -8.58 -3.46 -4.02
N GLY A 38 -9.62 -3.95 -3.33
CA GLY A 38 -10.11 -3.32 -2.11
C GLY A 38 -9.06 -3.27 -0.99
N ASN A 39 -8.29 -4.36 -0.80
CA ASN A 39 -7.21 -4.38 0.19
C ASN A 39 -6.02 -3.51 -0.24
N LEU A 40 -5.66 -3.52 -1.53
CA LEU A 40 -4.58 -2.69 -2.07
C LEU A 40 -4.91 -1.20 -1.99
N ARG A 41 -6.19 -0.82 -2.14
CA ARG A 41 -6.66 0.55 -1.85
C ARG A 41 -6.35 0.95 -0.40
N SER A 42 -6.71 0.12 0.57
CA SER A 42 -6.42 0.38 1.98
C SER A 42 -4.91 0.46 2.26
N LEU A 43 -4.12 -0.38 1.60
CA LEU A 43 -2.66 -0.31 1.68
C LEU A 43 -2.11 1.04 1.19
N GLY A 44 -2.60 1.57 0.06
CA GLY A 44 -2.18 2.87 -0.44
C GLY A 44 -2.43 4.01 0.56
N VAL A 45 -3.62 4.02 1.19
CA VAL A 45 -3.94 5.00 2.25
C VAL A 45 -2.98 4.84 3.45
N ALA A 46 -2.72 3.61 3.88
CA ALA A 46 -1.81 3.35 5.00
C ALA A 46 -0.36 3.75 4.68
N LEU A 47 0.09 3.55 3.45
CA LEU A 47 1.43 3.98 3.01
C LEU A 47 1.57 5.50 2.97
N SER A 48 0.53 6.23 2.56
CA SER A 48 0.52 7.69 2.64
C SER A 48 0.67 8.16 4.09
N GLN A 49 -0.13 7.61 5.00
CA GLN A 49 -0.05 7.96 6.41
C GLN A 49 1.32 7.62 7.02
N LEU A 50 1.90 6.48 6.65
CA LEU A 50 3.23 6.08 7.13
C LEU A 50 4.32 7.04 6.67
N ALA A 51 4.27 7.51 5.42
CA ALA A 51 5.21 8.50 4.90
C ALA A 51 5.14 9.82 5.70
N ASP A 52 3.94 10.33 5.96
CA ASP A 52 3.73 11.54 6.77
C ASP A 52 4.25 11.37 8.21
N GLN A 53 4.07 10.20 8.81
CA GLN A 53 4.56 9.90 10.16
C GLN A 53 6.09 9.85 10.22
N ILE A 54 6.74 9.29 9.20
CA ILE A 54 8.20 9.27 9.10
C ILE A 54 8.74 10.69 8.94
N ASP A 55 8.12 11.52 8.08
CA ASP A 55 8.53 12.92 7.91
C ASP A 55 8.44 13.70 9.22
N ALA A 56 7.28 13.64 9.87
CA ALA A 56 7.06 14.31 11.16
C ALA A 56 8.07 13.85 12.22
N GLY A 57 8.38 12.55 12.24
CA GLY A 57 9.40 11.97 13.11
C GLY A 57 10.80 12.52 12.84
N LEU A 58 11.20 12.63 11.56
CA LEU A 58 12.50 13.18 11.17
C LEU A 58 12.62 14.66 11.53
N ARG A 59 11.60 15.47 11.26
CA ARG A 59 11.57 16.88 11.67
C ARG A 59 11.69 17.06 13.17
N SER A 60 10.98 16.24 13.94
CA SER A 60 11.07 16.23 15.41
C SER A 60 12.48 15.85 15.89
N SER A 61 13.15 14.92 15.18
CA SER A 61 14.48 14.44 15.56
C SER A 61 15.53 15.56 15.62
N LEU A 62 15.46 16.56 14.73
CA LEU A 62 16.35 17.72 14.70
C LEU A 62 16.35 18.54 16.01
N THR A 63 15.27 18.48 16.79
CA THR A 63 15.13 19.23 18.04
C THR A 63 15.26 18.37 19.30
N THR A 64 15.14 17.05 19.14
CA THR A 64 15.09 16.09 20.25
C THR A 64 16.36 15.25 20.37
N HIS A 65 17.19 15.24 19.34
CA HIS A 65 18.43 14.48 19.27
C HIS A 65 19.58 15.39 18.79
N ASP A 66 20.81 15.02 19.15
CA ASP A 66 22.03 15.63 18.59
C ASP A 66 22.30 15.01 17.21
N VAL A 67 21.58 15.50 16.20
CA VAL A 67 21.64 14.98 14.83
C VAL A 67 22.83 15.59 14.10
N TYR A 68 23.61 14.76 13.43
CA TYR A 68 24.72 15.18 12.58
C TYR A 68 24.62 14.54 11.19
N ASP A 69 25.27 15.16 10.20
CA ASP A 69 25.38 14.68 8.83
C ASP A 69 26.80 15.04 8.34
N ASP A 70 27.56 14.01 7.95
CA ASP A 70 28.98 14.16 7.57
C ASP A 70 29.18 14.79 6.18
N ASN A 71 28.10 14.97 5.41
CA ASN A 71 28.12 15.47 4.04
C ASN A 71 27.54 16.89 3.94
N ARG A 72 26.58 17.28 4.79
CA ARG A 72 25.94 18.61 4.80
C ARG A 72 25.27 18.96 6.13
N ASP A 73 24.56 20.09 6.19
CA ASP A 73 23.71 20.44 7.33
C ASP A 73 22.58 19.40 7.53
N PRO A 74 22.42 18.79 8.72
CA PRO A 74 21.34 17.86 9.02
C PRO A 74 19.95 18.36 8.66
N ALA A 75 19.68 19.65 8.87
CA ALA A 75 18.38 20.24 8.53
C ALA A 75 18.10 20.19 7.03
N ALA A 76 19.11 20.48 6.20
CA ALA A 76 19.00 20.37 4.75
C ALA A 76 18.76 18.92 4.28
N SER A 77 19.33 17.92 4.97
CA SER A 77 19.06 16.52 4.66
C SER A 77 17.64 16.09 5.03
N VAL A 78 17.11 16.58 6.16
CA VAL A 78 15.70 16.35 6.54
C VAL A 78 14.74 17.02 5.56
N GLU A 79 15.04 18.23 5.08
CA GLU A 79 14.23 18.90 4.05
C GLU A 79 14.16 18.10 2.74
N LEU A 80 15.28 17.51 2.30
CA LEU A 80 15.28 16.64 1.13
C LEU A 80 14.48 15.35 1.34
N ALA A 81 14.52 14.78 2.56
CA ALA A 81 13.74 13.61 2.91
C ALA A 81 12.23 13.93 2.95
N ASP A 82 11.86 15.07 3.52
CA ASP A 82 10.50 15.60 3.56
C ASP A 82 9.92 15.75 2.14
N GLU A 83 10.64 16.41 1.23
CA GLU A 83 10.19 16.55 -0.16
C GLU A 83 9.93 15.19 -0.84
N ALA A 84 10.77 14.20 -0.56
CA ALA A 84 10.61 12.86 -1.11
C ALA A 84 9.44 12.10 -0.46
N LEU A 85 9.26 12.22 0.85
CA LEU A 85 8.19 11.57 1.61
C LEU A 85 6.82 12.15 1.27
N ASN A 86 6.71 13.47 1.11
CA ASN A 86 5.46 14.11 0.66
C ASN A 86 5.04 13.60 -0.72
N LYS A 87 5.98 13.53 -1.68
CA LYS A 87 5.70 12.96 -3.01
C LYS A 87 5.30 11.48 -2.93
N ALA A 88 5.97 10.72 -2.07
CA ALA A 88 5.62 9.31 -1.85
C ALA A 88 4.20 9.16 -1.26
N ALA A 89 3.81 10.05 -0.34
CA ALA A 89 2.47 10.08 0.24
C ALA A 89 1.41 10.39 -0.81
N ASP A 90 1.64 11.40 -1.65
CA ASP A 90 0.76 11.75 -2.77
C ASP A 90 0.59 10.56 -3.73
N HIS A 91 1.68 9.94 -4.15
CA HIS A 91 1.63 8.77 -5.03
C HIS A 91 0.94 7.57 -4.39
N ALA A 92 1.09 7.37 -3.08
CA ALA A 92 0.38 6.31 -2.37
C ALA A 92 -1.14 6.54 -2.35
N ASN A 93 -1.58 7.79 -2.21
CA ASN A 93 -2.99 8.16 -2.34
C ASN A 93 -3.51 8.00 -3.78
N ASP A 94 -2.71 8.39 -4.78
CA ASP A 94 -3.05 8.17 -6.19
C ASP A 94 -3.23 6.68 -6.49
N MET A 95 -2.34 5.83 -5.99
CA MET A 95 -2.49 4.37 -6.08
C MET A 95 -3.78 3.89 -5.41
N ALA A 96 -4.08 4.37 -4.20
CA ALA A 96 -5.30 4.00 -3.50
C ALA A 96 -6.55 4.36 -4.32
N TRP A 97 -6.59 5.55 -4.90
CA TRP A 97 -7.68 6.00 -5.76
C TRP A 97 -7.78 5.16 -7.04
N LEU A 98 -6.66 4.87 -7.70
CA LEU A 98 -6.62 4.03 -8.91
C LEU A 98 -7.09 2.59 -8.63
N PHE A 99 -6.67 1.98 -7.52
CA PHE A 99 -7.15 0.66 -7.12
C PHE A 99 -8.66 0.66 -6.83
N GLY A 100 -9.18 1.70 -6.17
CA GLY A 100 -10.61 1.89 -5.97
C GLY A 100 -11.39 1.96 -7.29
N ARG A 101 -10.90 2.76 -8.25
CA ARG A 101 -11.52 2.85 -9.58
C ARG A 101 -11.50 1.53 -10.35
N ALA A 102 -10.38 0.80 -10.28
CA ALA A 102 -10.29 -0.51 -10.89
C ALA A 102 -11.27 -1.51 -10.24
N GLN A 103 -11.42 -1.47 -8.92
CA GLN A 103 -12.36 -2.29 -8.17
C GLN A 103 -13.81 -2.01 -8.60
N GLU A 104 -14.20 -0.73 -8.66
CA GLU A 104 -15.53 -0.30 -9.10
C GLU A 104 -15.84 -0.73 -10.54
N ALA A 105 -14.86 -0.64 -11.45
CA ALA A 105 -15.02 -1.01 -12.85
C ALA A 105 -15.38 -2.49 -13.06
N ILE A 106 -15.00 -3.37 -12.13
CA ILE A 106 -15.27 -4.81 -12.19
C ILE A 106 -16.33 -5.27 -11.20
N ALA A 107 -16.99 -4.36 -10.48
CA ALA A 107 -17.89 -4.68 -9.35
C ALA A 107 -19.07 -5.59 -9.73
N TRP A 108 -19.46 -5.63 -11.01
CA TRP A 108 -20.57 -6.43 -11.52
C TRP A 108 -20.13 -7.70 -12.27
N GLN A 109 -18.83 -8.02 -12.25
CA GLN A 109 -18.31 -9.22 -12.90
C GLN A 109 -18.29 -10.40 -11.94
N GLY A 110 -18.84 -11.53 -12.39
CA GLY A 110 -18.80 -12.82 -11.72
C GLY A 110 -18.61 -13.94 -12.73
N TYR A 111 -18.65 -15.18 -12.27
CA TYR A 111 -18.72 -16.37 -13.12
C TYR A 111 -19.84 -17.27 -12.60
N ARG A 112 -20.53 -17.96 -13.51
CA ARG A 112 -21.45 -19.04 -13.15
C ARG A 112 -20.64 -20.24 -12.71
N THR A 113 -21.09 -20.92 -11.67
CA THR A 113 -20.60 -22.24 -11.30
C THR A 113 -21.48 -23.30 -11.94
N ASP A 114 -20.95 -24.48 -12.23
CA ASP A 114 -21.72 -25.56 -12.89
C ASP A 114 -22.98 -25.97 -12.11
N ASN A 115 -23.11 -25.59 -10.82
CA ASN A 115 -24.32 -25.80 -10.01
C ASN A 115 -25.42 -24.76 -10.25
N ASP A 116 -25.11 -23.61 -10.87
CA ASP A 116 -26.08 -22.53 -11.12
C ASP A 116 -26.96 -22.81 -12.35
N ASP A 117 -26.54 -23.72 -13.24
CA ASP A 117 -27.29 -24.10 -14.46
C ASP A 117 -28.39 -25.17 -14.19
N ASP A 118 -28.35 -25.86 -13.05
CA ASP A 118 -29.33 -26.89 -12.67
C ASP A 118 -30.63 -26.31 -12.07
N GLU A 119 -30.62 -25.04 -11.60
CA GLU A 119 -31.79 -24.40 -10.97
C GLU A 119 -32.70 -23.62 -11.94
N GLU A 120 -32.22 -23.27 -13.14
CA GLU A 120 -33.03 -22.55 -14.16
C GLU A 120 -33.84 -23.49 -15.08
N GLY A 121 -33.63 -24.80 -15.02
CA GLY A 121 -34.31 -25.81 -15.86
C GLY A 121 -35.64 -26.36 -15.32
N GLN A 122 -36.18 -25.86 -14.20
CA GLN A 122 -37.35 -26.45 -13.49
C GLN A 122 -38.51 -25.47 -13.22
N ARG A 123 -38.69 -24.41 -14.00
CA ARG A 123 -39.85 -23.50 -13.88
C ARG A 123 -40.75 -23.51 -15.11
#